data_AF-A0A838IL55-F1
#
_entry.id   AF-A0A838IL55-F1
#
_cell.length_a   1.000
_cell.length_b   1.000
_cell.length_c   1.000
_cell.angle_alpha   90.00
_cell.angle_beta   90.00
_cell.angle_gamma   90.00
#
_symmetry.space_group_name_H-M   'P 1'
#
loop_
_entity.id
_entity.type
_entity.pdbx_description
1 polymer ?
#
loop_
_entity_poly.entity_id
_entity_poly.type
_entity_poly.pdbx_seq_one_letter_code
_entity_poly.pdbx_strand_id
1 'polypeptide(L)'
;MKLQVPAPGEKHDDPMAMHDVLSVSFGICILLAIAMGLFFSGILKDDGDGQSALRANSAAKTRSSSEPAGGQTHKQPSKKRAAFSKLGAEQLRAYAWDDDAASMAWEVGPREAAEAACEHYSAQLVENTLEATLMAALLTPVRETQRHAPWSCLSRLYLDDQLDATGELHQEMAALWRTLEAFEDLAPIASSIVADFRTTRDRPKSPRFYRWLSVCALNLPFGQAAQECHRLLRQLAPEYGEDFLMMADRLLGQPLAIEEIAIMTTTLGMFARRGQPFAWRVAETTALPDYDVDFRQGTVFTLCRLAHSPNQDVAGHAASALAHAAGVSNRPGDTHILYRWRHTCRLAFAASDSPSDAASDVASDAPVAVLHVWSGQEHDLPDYTLAGAIERGDCKRDDTRPAWYCGAERWRAGRTPLSQALAEWYNESRYVEWSDR
;
A
#
# COMPACT_ATOMS: atom_id res chain seq x y z
N MET A 1 24.96 45.93 -7.17
CA MET A 1 23.49 46.13 -7.13
C MET A 1 23.03 45.76 -5.73
N LYS A 2 22.58 46.73 -4.92
CA LYS A 2 22.16 46.51 -3.53
C LYS A 2 20.70 46.05 -3.53
N LEU A 3 20.43 44.84 -3.04
CA LEU A 3 19.06 44.37 -2.80
C LEU A 3 18.48 45.10 -1.58
N GLN A 4 17.34 45.76 -1.78
CA GLN A 4 16.51 46.31 -0.72
C GLN A 4 15.68 45.18 -0.08
N VAL A 5 15.81 45.03 1.24
CA VAL A 5 14.89 44.24 2.07
C VAL A 5 13.77 45.19 2.51
N PRO A 6 12.48 44.90 2.27
CA PRO A 6 11.40 45.75 2.79
C PRO A 6 11.23 45.52 4.30
N ALA A 7 11.07 46.63 5.03
CA ALA A 7 10.85 46.66 6.47
C ALA A 7 9.42 46.21 6.83
N PRO A 8 9.20 45.65 8.04
CA PRO A 8 7.90 45.12 8.43
C PRO A 8 6.96 46.25 8.83
N GLY A 9 5.94 46.51 8.01
CA GLY A 9 4.90 47.47 8.37
C GLY A 9 4.17 48.13 7.21
N GLU A 10 3.64 47.36 6.25
CA GLU A 10 2.62 47.88 5.34
C GLU A 10 1.33 47.07 5.48
N LYS A 11 0.31 47.73 6.03
CA LYS A 11 -1.07 47.28 6.00
C LYS A 11 -1.56 47.36 4.55
N HIS A 12 -1.83 46.22 3.93
CA HIS A 12 -2.75 46.17 2.79
C HIS A 12 -4.13 45.76 3.31
N ASP A 13 -4.91 46.78 3.63
CA ASP A 13 -6.36 46.71 3.62
C ASP A 13 -6.80 46.53 2.16
N ASP A 14 -7.27 45.33 1.79
CA ASP A 14 -8.25 45.19 0.73
C ASP A 14 -9.15 43.96 0.95
N PRO A 15 -10.19 44.07 1.81
CA PRO A 15 -11.09 42.95 2.12
C PRO A 15 -11.97 42.50 0.94
N MET A 16 -11.94 43.20 -0.20
CA MET A 16 -12.71 42.81 -1.39
C MET A 16 -12.06 41.67 -2.18
N ALA A 17 -10.74 41.56 -2.22
CA ALA A 17 -10.06 40.53 -3.01
C ALA A 17 -10.25 39.10 -2.43
N MET A 18 -10.40 38.97 -1.10
CA MET A 18 -10.67 37.67 -0.47
C MET A 18 -12.09 37.18 -0.74
N HIS A 19 -13.07 38.09 -0.82
CA HIS A 19 -14.47 37.71 -1.01
C HIS A 19 -14.73 37.18 -2.43
N ASP A 20 -14.06 37.75 -3.43
CA ASP A 20 -14.16 37.27 -4.81
C ASP A 20 -13.52 35.88 -4.98
N VAL A 21 -12.35 35.65 -4.38
CA VAL A 21 -11.68 34.33 -4.42
C VAL A 21 -12.48 33.25 -3.68
N LEU A 22 -13.08 33.59 -2.53
CA LEU A 22 -13.96 32.68 -1.79
C LEU A 22 -15.25 32.37 -2.54
N SER A 23 -15.84 33.36 -3.24
CA SER A 23 -17.07 33.16 -4.02
C SER A 23 -16.85 32.25 -5.24
N VAL A 24 -15.72 32.41 -5.93
CA VAL A 24 -15.33 31.56 -7.06
C VAL A 24 -15.02 30.14 -6.58
N SER A 25 -14.30 30.01 -5.47
CA SER A 25 -13.98 28.69 -4.88
C SER A 25 -15.24 27.94 -4.44
N PHE A 26 -16.20 28.65 -3.84
CA PHE A 26 -17.47 28.06 -3.41
C PHE A 26 -18.35 27.66 -4.62
N GLY A 27 -18.38 28.48 -5.68
CA GLY A 27 -19.06 28.15 -6.93
C GLY A 27 -18.51 26.88 -7.60
N ILE A 28 -17.17 26.72 -7.61
CA ILE A 28 -16.52 25.51 -8.15
C ILE A 28 -16.86 24.27 -7.32
N CYS A 29 -16.88 24.38 -5.99
CA CYS A 29 -17.26 23.26 -5.11
C CYS A 29 -18.72 22.82 -5.32
N ILE A 30 -19.64 23.76 -5.51
CA ILE A 30 -21.05 23.43 -5.79
C ILE A 30 -21.18 22.74 -7.15
N LEU A 31 -20.49 23.22 -8.18
CA LEU A 31 -20.51 22.60 -9.51
C LEU A 31 -19.94 21.17 -9.49
N LEU A 32 -18.86 20.93 -8.72
CA LEU A 32 -18.29 19.60 -8.52
C LEU A 32 -19.24 18.67 -7.75
N ALA A 33 -19.93 19.18 -6.73
CA ALA A 33 -20.92 18.40 -5.98
C ALA A 33 -22.14 18.04 -6.85
N ILE A 34 -22.61 18.96 -7.70
CA ILE A 34 -23.69 18.70 -8.66
C ILE A 34 -23.22 17.70 -9.73
N ALA A 35 -22.01 17.85 -10.27
CA ALA A 35 -21.45 16.93 -11.25
C ALA A 35 -21.30 15.51 -10.68
N MET A 36 -20.79 15.37 -9.44
CA MET A 36 -20.75 14.08 -8.75
C MET A 36 -22.15 13.54 -8.47
N GLY A 37 -23.08 14.39 -8.03
CA GLY A 37 -24.48 14.02 -7.83
C GLY A 37 -25.13 13.47 -9.08
N LEU A 38 -24.90 14.08 -10.25
CA LEU A 38 -25.38 13.60 -11.55
C LEU A 38 -24.69 12.31 -11.99
N PHE A 39 -23.40 12.14 -11.69
CA PHE A 39 -22.65 10.91 -11.97
C PHE A 39 -23.14 9.72 -11.13
N PHE A 40 -23.47 9.96 -9.85
CA PHE A 40 -23.95 8.91 -8.94
C PHE A 40 -25.47 8.66 -9.02
N SER A 41 -26.25 9.63 -9.50
CA SER A 41 -27.73 9.48 -9.61
C SER A 41 -28.20 8.83 -10.92
N GLY A 42 -27.29 8.35 -11.78
CA GLY A 42 -27.66 7.48 -12.90
C GLY A 42 -28.47 8.15 -14.03
N ILE A 43 -28.37 9.48 -14.19
CA ILE A 43 -29.02 10.25 -15.28
C ILE A 43 -28.07 10.44 -16.49
N LEU A 44 -27.06 9.58 -16.63
CA LEU A 44 -26.39 9.32 -17.91
C LEU A 44 -26.53 7.83 -18.21
N LYS A 45 -27.74 7.47 -18.63
CA LYS A 45 -28.04 6.21 -19.31
C LYS A 45 -28.45 6.57 -20.73
N ASP A 46 -27.49 6.50 -21.64
CA ASP A 46 -27.61 6.21 -23.07
C ASP A 46 -26.17 6.00 -23.58
N ASP A 47 -25.79 4.78 -23.92
CA ASP A 47 -25.97 4.15 -25.25
C ASP A 47 -25.10 4.84 -26.32
N GLY A 48 -24.01 4.15 -26.72
CA GLY A 48 -23.28 4.44 -27.96
C GLY A 48 -21.80 4.84 -27.79
N ASP A 49 -20.93 3.94 -28.25
CA ASP A 49 -19.63 4.21 -28.87
C ASP A 49 -18.57 5.03 -28.11
N GLY A 50 -17.94 4.38 -27.12
CA GLY A 50 -16.67 4.81 -26.53
C GLY A 50 -15.46 3.94 -26.88
N GLN A 51 -15.56 3.05 -27.89
CA GLN A 51 -14.55 2.03 -28.18
C GLN A 51 -13.57 2.39 -29.33
N SER A 52 -13.45 3.67 -29.70
CA SER A 52 -12.64 4.11 -30.85
C SER A 52 -11.27 4.71 -30.52
N ALA A 53 -10.83 4.74 -29.25
CA ALA A 53 -9.52 5.32 -28.89
C ALA A 53 -8.38 4.29 -28.67
N LEU A 54 -8.67 2.98 -28.68
CA LEU A 54 -7.67 1.92 -28.42
C LEU A 54 -7.25 1.12 -29.66
N ARG A 55 -7.62 1.56 -30.87
CA ARG A 55 -7.33 0.87 -32.15
C ARG A 55 -6.47 1.68 -33.14
N ALA A 56 -5.47 2.40 -32.64
CA ALA A 56 -4.58 3.17 -33.52
C ALA A 56 -3.22 2.51 -33.84
N ASN A 57 -2.81 1.40 -33.20
CA ASN A 57 -1.44 0.87 -33.38
C ASN A 57 -1.30 -0.59 -33.82
N SER A 58 -2.35 -1.25 -34.32
CA SER A 58 -2.20 -2.63 -34.81
C SER A 58 -3.25 -3.01 -35.85
N ALA A 59 -3.15 -2.50 -37.09
CA ALA A 59 -3.68 -3.18 -38.28
C ALA A 59 -3.38 -2.38 -39.55
N ALA A 60 -2.20 -2.61 -40.13
CA ALA A 60 -1.97 -2.41 -41.55
C ALA A 60 -1.73 -3.78 -42.20
N LYS A 61 -2.80 -4.53 -42.52
CA LYS A 61 -2.77 -5.45 -43.66
C LYS A 61 -4.18 -5.78 -44.15
N THR A 62 -4.34 -5.59 -45.44
CA THR A 62 -5.58 -5.49 -46.20
C THR A 62 -6.28 -6.84 -46.35
N ARG A 63 -7.61 -6.79 -46.18
CA ARG A 63 -8.65 -7.75 -46.57
C ARG A 63 -8.46 -8.31 -47.98
N SER A 64 -8.77 -9.60 -48.15
CA SER A 64 -9.48 -10.10 -49.33
C SER A 64 -10.71 -10.88 -48.85
N SER A 65 -11.84 -10.49 -49.41
CA SER A 65 -13.21 -10.95 -49.17
C SER A 65 -13.48 -12.37 -49.67
N SER A 66 -14.24 -13.14 -48.90
CA SER A 66 -15.37 -13.93 -49.43
C SER A 66 -16.27 -14.39 -48.28
N GLU A 67 -17.52 -13.95 -48.31
CA GLU A 67 -18.66 -14.61 -47.66
C GLU A 67 -18.92 -15.96 -48.37
N PRO A 68 -19.45 -16.97 -47.65
CA PRO A 68 -20.90 -17.12 -47.67
C PRO A 68 -21.57 -17.49 -46.34
N ALA A 69 -22.78 -16.96 -46.21
CA ALA A 69 -24.00 -17.53 -45.63
C ALA A 69 -23.91 -18.82 -44.78
N GLY A 70 -24.36 -18.71 -43.53
CA GLY A 70 -24.71 -19.85 -42.68
C GLY A 70 -25.09 -19.40 -41.28
N GLY A 71 -26.38 -19.20 -41.03
CA GLY A 71 -26.91 -18.80 -39.73
C GLY A 71 -26.78 -19.90 -38.66
N GLN A 72 -26.89 -19.46 -37.41
CA GLN A 72 -26.94 -20.23 -36.13
C GLN A 72 -25.62 -20.38 -35.35
N THR A 73 -25.06 -19.31 -34.78
CA THR A 73 -24.10 -19.45 -33.65
C THR A 73 -24.15 -18.35 -32.57
N HIS A 74 -24.91 -17.26 -32.74
CA HIS A 74 -24.81 -16.13 -31.79
C HIS A 74 -25.75 -16.14 -30.55
N LYS A 75 -26.61 -17.16 -30.35
CA LYS A 75 -27.60 -17.18 -29.25
C LYS A 75 -27.29 -18.11 -28.07
N GLN A 76 -26.21 -18.90 -28.13
CA GLN A 76 -25.83 -19.84 -27.07
C GLN A 76 -25.02 -19.24 -25.91
N PRO A 77 -24.03 -18.34 -26.12
CA PRO A 77 -23.21 -17.85 -25.01
C PRO A 77 -24.00 -17.04 -23.97
N SER A 78 -25.03 -16.30 -24.41
CA SER A 78 -25.89 -15.51 -23.51
C SER A 78 -26.79 -16.35 -22.60
N LYS A 79 -27.29 -17.50 -23.07
CA LYS A 79 -28.19 -18.37 -22.29
C LYS A 79 -27.48 -19.12 -21.18
N LYS A 80 -26.29 -19.65 -21.45
CA LYS A 80 -25.52 -20.40 -20.44
C LYS A 80 -24.74 -19.46 -19.49
N ARG A 81 -24.27 -18.28 -19.92
CA ARG A 81 -23.82 -17.22 -19.00
C ARG A 81 -24.90 -16.85 -17.98
N ALA A 82 -26.15 -16.72 -18.46
CA ALA A 82 -27.31 -16.49 -17.59
C ALA A 82 -27.67 -17.70 -16.71
N ALA A 83 -27.19 -18.90 -17.03
CA ALA A 83 -27.36 -20.08 -16.19
C ALA A 83 -26.37 -20.06 -15.01
N PHE A 84 -25.08 -19.82 -15.25
CA PHE A 84 -24.09 -19.71 -14.18
C PHE A 84 -24.37 -18.53 -13.23
N SER A 85 -24.83 -17.40 -13.77
CA SER A 85 -25.14 -16.21 -12.96
C SER A 85 -26.30 -16.41 -11.97
N LYS A 86 -27.07 -17.50 -12.11
CA LYS A 86 -28.16 -17.86 -11.17
C LYS A 86 -27.70 -18.80 -10.06
N LEU A 87 -26.51 -19.36 -10.17
CA LEU A 87 -25.96 -20.30 -9.21
C LEU A 87 -25.15 -19.55 -8.14
N GLY A 88 -25.37 -19.90 -6.88
CA GLY A 88 -24.52 -19.43 -5.78
C GLY A 88 -23.17 -20.15 -5.74
N ALA A 89 -22.21 -19.61 -4.98
CA ALA A 89 -20.86 -20.18 -4.87
C ALA A 89 -20.85 -21.67 -4.46
N GLU A 90 -21.69 -22.07 -3.50
CA GLU A 90 -21.79 -23.47 -3.08
C GLU A 90 -22.33 -24.39 -4.19
N GLN A 91 -23.28 -23.88 -4.99
CA GLN A 91 -23.85 -24.63 -6.11
C GLN A 91 -22.86 -24.77 -7.26
N LEU A 92 -22.02 -23.75 -7.49
CA LEU A 92 -20.94 -23.80 -8.47
C LEU A 92 -19.85 -24.78 -8.08
N ARG A 93 -19.49 -24.88 -6.80
CA ARG A 93 -18.53 -25.90 -6.31
C ARG A 93 -19.06 -27.32 -6.45
N ALA A 94 -20.36 -27.53 -6.23
CA ALA A 94 -21.01 -28.83 -6.40
C ALA A 94 -21.45 -29.12 -7.84
N TYR A 95 -21.16 -28.22 -8.79
CA TYR A 95 -21.56 -28.37 -10.17
C TYR A 95 -20.84 -29.55 -10.82
N ALA A 96 -21.56 -30.32 -11.65
CA ALA A 96 -20.98 -31.40 -12.44
C ALA A 96 -20.24 -30.80 -13.63
N TRP A 97 -18.96 -30.47 -13.43
CA TRP A 97 -18.10 -29.89 -14.45
C TRP A 97 -17.73 -30.91 -15.53
N ASP A 98 -17.90 -30.51 -16.78
CA ASP A 98 -17.39 -31.15 -17.99
C ASP A 98 -16.62 -30.11 -18.83
N ASP A 99 -15.89 -30.57 -19.85
CA ASP A 99 -14.99 -29.71 -20.63
C ASP A 99 -15.73 -28.56 -21.32
N ASP A 100 -16.95 -28.82 -21.82
CA ASP A 100 -17.82 -27.82 -22.44
C ASP A 100 -18.29 -26.74 -21.44
N ALA A 101 -18.64 -27.15 -20.21
CA ALA A 101 -19.04 -26.23 -19.15
C ALA A 101 -17.86 -25.43 -18.63
N ALA A 102 -16.69 -26.04 -18.48
CA ALA A 102 -15.46 -25.39 -18.02
C ALA A 102 -14.94 -24.37 -19.03
N SER A 103 -14.81 -24.77 -20.31
CA SER A 103 -14.44 -23.86 -21.40
C SER A 103 -15.36 -22.64 -21.42
N MET A 104 -16.68 -22.86 -21.30
CA MET A 104 -17.61 -21.75 -21.29
C MET A 104 -17.53 -20.87 -20.04
N ALA A 105 -17.29 -21.46 -18.87
CA ALA A 105 -17.12 -20.71 -17.64
C ALA A 105 -15.90 -19.77 -17.74
N TRP A 106 -14.81 -20.22 -18.36
CA TRP A 106 -13.61 -19.41 -18.57
C TRP A 106 -13.75 -18.36 -19.66
N GLU A 107 -14.42 -18.66 -20.77
CA GLU A 107 -14.53 -17.71 -21.89
C GLU A 107 -15.54 -16.58 -21.65
N VAL A 108 -16.66 -16.90 -20.99
CA VAL A 108 -17.80 -15.96 -20.90
C VAL A 108 -18.56 -16.03 -19.57
N GLY A 109 -18.14 -16.88 -18.64
CA GLY A 109 -18.81 -17.08 -17.35
C GLY A 109 -18.60 -15.91 -16.38
N PRO A 110 -19.39 -15.86 -15.29
CA PRO A 110 -19.04 -15.05 -14.14
C PRO A 110 -17.77 -15.60 -13.49
N ARG A 111 -17.04 -14.73 -12.78
CA ARG A 111 -15.76 -15.09 -12.17
C ARG A 111 -15.89 -16.28 -11.22
N GLU A 112 -16.95 -16.33 -10.44
CA GLU A 112 -17.21 -17.39 -9.48
C GLU A 112 -17.33 -18.77 -10.15
N ALA A 113 -17.86 -18.81 -11.38
CA ALA A 113 -17.92 -20.04 -12.16
C ALA A 113 -16.55 -20.40 -12.74
N ALA A 114 -15.78 -19.41 -13.20
CA ALA A 114 -14.41 -19.62 -13.68
C ALA A 114 -13.50 -20.16 -12.58
N GLU A 115 -13.55 -19.59 -11.37
CA GLU A 115 -12.78 -20.04 -10.20
C GLU A 115 -13.17 -21.48 -9.82
N ALA A 116 -14.47 -21.79 -9.73
CA ALA A 116 -14.94 -23.15 -9.43
C ALA A 116 -14.53 -24.19 -10.50
N ALA A 117 -14.57 -23.81 -11.78
CA ALA A 117 -14.06 -24.66 -12.86
C ALA A 117 -12.54 -24.86 -12.74
N CYS A 118 -11.77 -23.81 -12.44
CA CYS A 118 -10.33 -23.92 -12.22
C CYS A 118 -10.01 -24.84 -11.03
N GLU A 119 -10.74 -24.72 -9.92
CA GLU A 119 -10.60 -25.61 -8.77
C GLU A 119 -10.88 -27.08 -9.13
N HIS A 120 -11.89 -27.35 -9.95
CA HIS A 120 -12.20 -28.70 -10.42
C HIS A 120 -11.06 -29.30 -11.26
N TYR A 121 -10.49 -28.51 -12.17
CA TYR A 121 -9.42 -28.95 -13.07
C TYR A 121 -8.00 -28.76 -12.50
N SER A 122 -7.85 -28.35 -11.23
CA SER A 122 -6.55 -27.97 -10.67
C SER A 122 -5.52 -29.10 -10.73
N ALA A 123 -5.94 -30.35 -10.51
CA ALA A 123 -5.05 -31.50 -10.61
C ALA A 123 -4.50 -31.68 -12.04
N GLN A 124 -5.35 -31.54 -13.06
CA GLN A 124 -4.93 -31.64 -14.46
C GLN A 124 -4.04 -30.47 -14.89
N LEU A 125 -4.26 -29.28 -14.33
CA LEU A 125 -3.39 -28.12 -14.53
C LEU A 125 -1.99 -28.33 -13.95
N VAL A 126 -1.91 -28.91 -12.74
CA VAL A 126 -0.63 -29.24 -12.07
C VAL A 126 0.11 -30.35 -12.80
N GLU A 127 -0.60 -31.39 -13.25
CA GLU A 127 -0.01 -32.51 -14.00
C GLU A 127 0.25 -32.19 -15.48
N ASN A 128 -0.15 -31.00 -15.94
CA ASN A 128 -0.09 -30.58 -17.35
C ASN A 128 -0.77 -31.59 -18.31
N THR A 129 -1.91 -32.16 -17.87
CA THR A 129 -2.69 -33.16 -18.61
C THR A 129 -4.00 -32.63 -19.19
N LEU A 130 -4.30 -31.34 -18.96
CA LEU A 130 -5.50 -30.68 -19.49
C LEU A 130 -5.49 -30.71 -21.02
N GLU A 131 -6.64 -31.02 -21.64
CA GLU A 131 -6.76 -31.04 -23.10
C GLU A 131 -6.37 -29.67 -23.71
N ALA A 132 -5.67 -29.68 -24.84
CA ALA A 132 -5.15 -28.46 -25.48
C ALA A 132 -6.24 -27.44 -25.83
N THR A 133 -7.43 -27.90 -26.23
CA THR A 133 -8.59 -27.03 -26.54
C THR A 133 -9.11 -26.33 -25.27
N LEU A 134 -9.21 -27.08 -24.18
CA LEU A 134 -9.64 -26.60 -22.88
C LEU A 134 -8.60 -25.66 -22.26
N MET A 135 -7.31 -25.99 -22.38
CA MET A 135 -6.20 -25.10 -21.99
C MET A 135 -6.23 -23.77 -22.77
N ALA A 136 -6.52 -23.80 -24.08
CA ALA A 136 -6.67 -22.58 -24.87
C ALA A 136 -7.82 -21.70 -24.36
N ALA A 137 -8.96 -22.29 -24.00
CA ALA A 137 -10.09 -21.57 -23.41
C ALA A 137 -9.75 -20.89 -22.07
N LEU A 138 -8.88 -21.50 -21.26
CA LEU A 138 -8.34 -20.89 -20.03
C LEU A 138 -7.34 -19.77 -20.31
N LEU A 139 -6.45 -19.96 -21.29
CA LEU A 139 -5.35 -19.03 -21.57
C LEU A 139 -5.83 -17.72 -22.22
N THR A 140 -6.86 -17.74 -23.06
CA THR A 140 -7.40 -16.54 -23.70
C THR A 140 -7.79 -15.44 -22.69
N PRO A 141 -8.66 -15.68 -21.69
CA PRO A 141 -9.03 -14.65 -20.72
C PRO A 141 -7.86 -14.24 -19.82
N VAL A 142 -6.89 -15.12 -19.58
CA VAL A 142 -5.67 -14.81 -18.82
C VAL A 142 -4.77 -13.84 -19.59
N ARG A 143 -4.47 -14.12 -20.86
CA ARG A 143 -3.65 -13.23 -21.72
C ARG A 143 -4.25 -11.87 -21.93
N GLU A 144 -5.57 -11.83 -22.04
CA GLU A 144 -6.33 -10.60 -22.22
C GLU A 144 -6.60 -9.88 -20.89
N THR A 145 -6.09 -10.40 -19.77
CA THR A 145 -6.23 -9.83 -18.43
C THR A 145 -7.69 -9.56 -18.07
N GLN A 146 -8.57 -10.47 -18.48
CA GLN A 146 -10.00 -10.31 -18.30
C GLN A 146 -10.38 -10.45 -16.83
N ARG A 147 -11.25 -9.56 -16.34
CA ARG A 147 -11.62 -9.51 -14.91
C ARG A 147 -12.29 -10.78 -14.38
N HIS A 148 -12.85 -11.61 -15.25
CA HIS A 148 -13.56 -12.83 -14.86
C HIS A 148 -12.69 -14.09 -14.94
N ALA A 149 -11.43 -13.99 -15.36
CA ALA A 149 -10.52 -15.14 -15.33
C ALA A 149 -10.36 -15.66 -13.89
N PRO A 150 -9.99 -16.95 -13.70
CA PRO A 150 -9.89 -17.58 -12.39
C PRO A 150 -8.60 -17.21 -11.66
N TRP A 151 -8.45 -15.91 -11.38
CA TRP A 151 -7.21 -15.35 -10.85
C TRP A 151 -6.80 -15.91 -9.50
N SER A 152 -7.73 -16.31 -8.63
CA SER A 152 -7.39 -16.77 -7.27
C SER A 152 -6.89 -18.20 -7.30
N CYS A 153 -7.62 -19.10 -7.97
CA CYS A 153 -7.19 -20.47 -8.20
C CYS A 153 -5.82 -20.51 -8.90
N LEU A 154 -5.65 -19.79 -10.02
CA LEU A 154 -4.39 -19.76 -10.75
C LEU A 154 -3.25 -19.15 -9.96
N SER A 155 -3.51 -18.07 -9.21
CA SER A 155 -2.50 -17.46 -8.35
C SER A 155 -2.04 -18.39 -7.24
N ARG A 156 -2.95 -19.18 -6.65
CA ARG A 156 -2.58 -20.18 -5.65
C ARG A 156 -1.66 -21.24 -6.24
N LEU A 157 -2.05 -21.83 -7.38
CA LEU A 157 -1.24 -22.83 -8.06
C LEU A 157 0.15 -22.28 -8.46
N TYR A 158 0.20 -21.04 -8.98
CA TYR A 158 1.44 -20.38 -9.35
C TYR A 158 2.33 -20.10 -8.14
N LEU A 159 1.79 -19.47 -7.09
CA LEU A 159 2.58 -19.06 -5.93
C LEU A 159 3.06 -20.25 -5.10
N ASP A 160 2.32 -21.36 -5.09
CA ASP A 160 2.72 -22.61 -4.45
C ASP A 160 3.62 -23.49 -5.33
N ASP A 161 4.14 -22.94 -6.45
CA ASP A 161 5.05 -23.60 -7.39
C ASP A 161 4.49 -24.93 -7.95
N GLN A 162 3.18 -25.01 -8.16
CA GLN A 162 2.50 -26.23 -8.63
C GLN A 162 2.29 -26.26 -10.15
N LEU A 163 2.43 -25.13 -10.83
CA LEU A 163 2.32 -25.07 -12.29
C LEU A 163 3.66 -25.46 -12.94
N ASP A 164 3.60 -26.19 -14.06
CA ASP A 164 4.79 -26.50 -14.87
C ASP A 164 5.50 -25.21 -15.31
N ALA A 165 6.72 -25.02 -14.82
CA ALA A 165 7.52 -23.82 -15.07
C ALA A 165 7.80 -23.55 -16.57
N THR A 166 7.78 -24.60 -17.39
CA THR A 166 7.97 -24.50 -18.84
C THR A 166 6.67 -24.26 -19.60
N GLY A 167 5.53 -24.47 -18.96
CA GLY A 167 4.20 -24.32 -19.52
C GLY A 167 3.81 -22.88 -19.78
N GLU A 168 2.96 -22.68 -20.78
CA GLU A 168 2.49 -21.36 -21.19
C GLU A 168 1.69 -20.66 -20.08
N LEU A 169 0.86 -21.41 -19.34
CA LEU A 169 0.09 -20.87 -18.21
C LEU A 169 0.98 -20.32 -17.09
N HIS A 170 2.10 -20.99 -16.79
CA HIS A 170 3.06 -20.49 -15.81
C HIS A 170 3.69 -19.17 -16.28
N GLN A 171 4.05 -19.05 -17.56
CA GLN A 171 4.63 -17.83 -18.11
C GLN A 171 3.66 -16.64 -18.02
N GLU A 172 2.39 -16.85 -18.34
CA GLU A 172 1.36 -15.81 -18.21
C GLU A 172 1.14 -15.41 -16.74
N MET A 173 1.07 -16.37 -15.83
CA MET A 173 0.96 -16.09 -14.39
C MET A 173 2.21 -15.39 -13.84
N ALA A 174 3.40 -15.73 -14.33
CA ALA A 174 4.63 -15.03 -13.98
C ALA A 174 4.64 -13.58 -14.51
N ALA A 175 4.08 -13.32 -15.69
CA ALA A 175 3.91 -11.97 -16.21
C ALA A 175 2.93 -11.16 -15.33
N LEU A 176 1.78 -11.73 -15.00
CA LEU A 176 0.80 -11.14 -14.10
C LEU A 176 1.44 -10.77 -12.74
N TRP A 177 2.10 -11.74 -12.10
CA TRP A 177 2.66 -11.54 -10.76
C TRP A 177 3.80 -10.53 -10.72
N ARG A 178 4.62 -10.43 -11.79
CA ARG A 178 5.59 -9.33 -11.91
C ARG A 178 4.91 -7.96 -11.90
N THR A 179 3.81 -7.80 -12.62
CA THR A 179 3.04 -6.55 -12.64
C THR A 179 2.36 -6.27 -11.29
N LEU A 180 1.85 -7.31 -10.61
CA LEU A 180 1.27 -7.19 -9.27
C LEU A 180 2.31 -6.83 -8.20
N GLU A 181 3.53 -7.36 -8.30
CA GLU A 181 4.65 -7.05 -7.40
C GLU A 181 5.23 -5.65 -7.66
N ALA A 182 5.16 -5.17 -8.89
CA ALA A 182 5.46 -3.79 -9.25
C ALA A 182 4.33 -2.80 -8.85
N PHE A 183 3.17 -3.31 -8.45
CA PHE A 183 1.96 -2.54 -8.12
C PHE A 183 1.43 -1.66 -9.27
N GLU A 184 1.56 -2.13 -10.51
CA GLU A 184 1.17 -1.42 -11.72
C GLU A 184 -0.22 -1.88 -12.22
N ASP A 185 -1.10 -0.94 -12.58
CA ASP A 185 -2.34 -1.06 -13.39
C ASP A 185 -3.28 -2.29 -13.22
N LEU A 186 -3.18 -3.03 -12.12
CA LEU A 186 -3.93 -4.27 -11.85
C LEU A 186 -4.58 -4.33 -10.47
N ALA A 187 -4.76 -3.18 -9.81
CA ALA A 187 -5.39 -3.08 -8.50
C ALA A 187 -6.76 -3.79 -8.40
N PRO A 188 -7.66 -3.75 -9.42
CA PRO A 188 -8.90 -4.51 -9.37
C PRO A 188 -8.68 -6.02 -9.29
N ILE A 189 -7.70 -6.56 -10.02
CA ILE A 189 -7.39 -7.99 -10.01
C ILE A 189 -6.77 -8.38 -8.67
N ALA A 190 -5.78 -7.63 -8.18
CA ALA A 190 -5.19 -7.84 -6.85
C ALA A 190 -6.24 -7.84 -5.73
N SER A 191 -7.12 -6.83 -5.72
CA SER A 191 -8.23 -6.74 -4.76
C SER A 191 -9.12 -7.98 -4.83
N SER A 192 -9.41 -8.44 -6.05
CA SER A 192 -10.25 -9.60 -6.30
C SER A 192 -9.61 -10.93 -5.85
N ILE A 193 -8.28 -11.07 -5.97
CA ILE A 193 -7.51 -12.22 -5.49
C ILE A 193 -7.49 -12.24 -3.96
N VAL A 194 -7.11 -11.12 -3.35
CA VAL A 194 -6.97 -11.01 -1.90
C VAL A 194 -8.32 -11.16 -1.18
N ALA A 195 -9.39 -10.59 -1.74
CA ALA A 195 -10.74 -10.76 -1.21
C ALA A 195 -11.21 -12.22 -1.25
N ASP A 196 -10.87 -12.96 -2.30
CA ASP A 196 -11.21 -14.37 -2.42
C ASP A 196 -10.42 -15.21 -1.39
N PHE A 197 -9.10 -15.07 -1.34
CA PHE A 197 -8.24 -15.69 -0.33
C PHE A 197 -8.64 -15.38 1.13
N ARG A 198 -9.23 -14.21 1.37
CA ARG A 198 -9.82 -13.84 2.66
C ARG A 198 -11.10 -14.63 2.94
N THR A 199 -11.97 -14.74 1.95
CA THR A 199 -13.32 -15.32 2.07
C THR A 199 -13.29 -16.84 2.09
N THR A 200 -12.56 -17.47 1.16
CA THR A 200 -12.46 -18.93 1.04
C THR A 200 -11.52 -19.54 2.09
N ARG A 201 -10.57 -18.73 2.60
CA ARG A 201 -9.43 -19.18 3.42
C ARG A 201 -8.51 -20.18 2.71
N ASP A 202 -8.65 -20.36 1.41
CA ASP A 202 -7.74 -21.14 0.57
C ASP A 202 -6.63 -20.21 0.07
N ARG A 203 -5.52 -20.14 0.82
CA ARG A 203 -4.44 -19.17 0.60
C ARG A 203 -3.19 -19.90 0.11
N PRO A 204 -2.34 -19.22 -0.68
CA PRO A 204 -0.99 -19.69 -0.93
C PRO A 204 -0.25 -19.92 0.38
N LYS A 205 0.57 -20.97 0.43
CA LYS A 205 1.47 -21.27 1.56
C LYS A 205 2.82 -20.60 1.40
N SER A 206 3.13 -20.14 0.19
CA SER A 206 4.41 -19.54 -0.14
C SER A 206 4.72 -18.26 0.65
N PRO A 207 5.92 -18.13 1.25
CA PRO A 207 6.36 -16.90 1.92
C PRO A 207 6.31 -15.66 1.02
N ARG A 208 6.52 -15.84 -0.29
CA ARG A 208 6.45 -14.77 -1.31
C ARG A 208 5.12 -14.04 -1.25
N PHE A 209 4.02 -14.78 -1.13
CA PHE A 209 2.67 -14.22 -1.04
C PHE A 209 2.50 -13.31 0.18
N TYR A 210 2.93 -13.77 1.36
CA TYR A 210 2.73 -13.02 2.60
C TYR A 210 3.64 -11.79 2.70
N ARG A 211 4.84 -11.87 2.10
CA ARG A 211 5.68 -10.68 1.90
C ARG A 211 4.97 -9.67 0.99
N TRP A 212 4.55 -10.09 -0.20
CA TRP A 212 3.81 -9.22 -1.13
C TRP A 212 2.55 -8.63 -0.48
N LEU A 213 1.81 -9.43 0.29
CA LEU A 213 0.62 -9.00 1.02
C LEU A 213 0.93 -7.87 2.02
N SER A 214 2.06 -7.98 2.73
CA SER A 214 2.54 -6.95 3.67
C SER A 214 2.90 -5.65 2.94
N VAL A 215 3.59 -5.73 1.80
CA VAL A 215 3.90 -4.56 0.97
C VAL A 215 2.65 -3.96 0.33
N CYS A 216 1.71 -4.79 -0.12
CA CYS A 216 0.41 -4.36 -0.64
C CYS A 216 -0.37 -3.55 0.39
N ALA A 217 -0.38 -4.00 1.65
CA ALA A 217 -0.94 -3.25 2.76
C ALA A 217 -0.24 -1.91 3.01
N LEU A 218 1.06 -1.81 2.72
CA LEU A 218 1.81 -0.55 2.81
C LEU A 218 1.56 0.36 1.61
N ASN A 219 1.17 -0.16 0.45
CA ASN A 219 0.98 0.65 -0.75
C ASN A 219 -0.42 1.26 -0.85
N LEU A 220 -0.73 2.28 -0.03
CA LEU A 220 -2.06 2.92 -0.03
C LEU A 220 -2.52 3.44 -1.41
N PRO A 221 -1.64 3.98 -2.29
CA PRO A 221 -2.00 4.31 -3.67
C PRO A 221 -2.57 3.15 -4.49
N PHE A 222 -2.29 1.90 -4.12
CA PHE A 222 -2.89 0.70 -4.74
C PHE A 222 -4.39 0.52 -4.42
N GLY A 223 -4.99 1.50 -3.72
CA GLY A 223 -6.43 1.70 -3.66
C GLY A 223 -7.15 0.58 -2.91
N GLN A 224 -8.18 0.00 -3.54
CA GLN A 224 -9.00 -1.04 -2.91
C GLN A 224 -8.19 -2.30 -2.58
N ALA A 225 -7.17 -2.63 -3.36
CA ALA A 225 -6.32 -3.79 -3.10
C ALA A 225 -5.59 -3.65 -1.76
N ALA A 226 -5.01 -2.47 -1.46
CA ALA A 226 -4.36 -2.22 -0.17
C ALA A 226 -5.33 -2.42 1.02
N GLN A 227 -6.59 -2.02 0.87
CA GLN A 227 -7.61 -2.23 1.90
C GLN A 227 -7.96 -3.70 2.10
N GLU A 228 -8.07 -4.50 1.03
CA GLU A 228 -8.24 -5.95 1.15
C GLU A 228 -7.00 -6.61 1.77
N CYS A 229 -5.80 -6.13 1.45
CA CYS A 229 -4.56 -6.58 2.07
C CYS A 229 -4.55 -6.30 3.58
N HIS A 230 -5.02 -5.13 4.04
CA HIS A 230 -5.25 -4.87 5.48
C HIS A 230 -6.23 -5.86 6.11
N ARG A 231 -7.38 -6.11 5.46
CA ARG A 231 -8.40 -7.02 5.99
C ARG A 231 -7.87 -8.44 6.11
N LEU A 232 -7.10 -8.90 5.13
CA LEU A 232 -6.52 -10.24 5.13
C LEU A 232 -5.43 -10.38 6.22
N LEU A 233 -4.51 -9.41 6.33
CA LEU A 233 -3.47 -9.43 7.36
C LEU A 233 -4.06 -9.37 8.77
N ARG A 234 -5.12 -8.58 8.98
CA ARG A 234 -5.83 -8.57 10.25
C ARG A 234 -6.40 -9.95 10.62
N GLN A 235 -6.90 -10.71 9.65
CA GLN A 235 -7.38 -12.08 9.89
C GLN A 235 -6.24 -13.06 10.21
N LEU A 236 -5.00 -12.71 9.85
CA LEU A 236 -3.79 -13.48 10.09
C LEU A 236 -3.07 -13.06 11.40
N ALA A 237 -3.59 -12.09 12.15
CA ALA A 237 -3.06 -11.74 13.46
C ALA A 237 -3.17 -12.94 14.44
N PRO A 238 -2.16 -13.18 15.31
CA PRO A 238 -0.97 -12.37 15.55
C PRO A 238 0.25 -12.75 14.68
N GLU A 239 0.13 -13.73 13.77
CA GLU A 239 1.26 -14.30 13.00
C GLU A 239 1.90 -13.31 12.02
N TYR A 240 1.19 -12.27 11.61
CA TYR A 240 1.71 -11.20 10.74
C TYR A 240 1.65 -9.80 11.37
N GLY A 241 1.59 -9.74 12.70
CA GLY A 241 1.44 -8.53 13.49
C GLY A 241 0.04 -8.45 14.10
N GLU A 242 -0.08 -7.94 15.31
CA GLU A 242 -1.40 -7.64 15.90
C GLU A 242 -1.95 -6.31 15.38
N ASP A 243 -1.04 -5.41 15.03
CA ASP A 243 -1.31 -4.12 14.43
C ASP A 243 -0.37 -3.83 13.24
N PHE A 244 -0.64 -2.69 12.60
CA PHE A 244 0.09 -2.28 11.42
C PHE A 244 1.58 -2.02 11.67
N LEU A 245 1.96 -1.45 12.83
CA LEU A 245 3.36 -1.16 13.14
C LEU A 245 4.13 -2.44 13.46
N MET A 246 3.52 -3.41 14.12
CA MET A 246 4.12 -4.74 14.32
C MET A 246 4.31 -5.48 12.99
N MET A 247 3.38 -5.34 12.04
CA MET A 247 3.55 -5.86 10.69
C MET A 247 4.72 -5.18 9.97
N ALA A 248 4.80 -3.85 10.00
CA ALA A 248 5.88 -3.09 9.41
C ALA A 248 7.25 -3.46 10.02
N ASP A 249 7.31 -3.62 11.34
CA ASP A 249 8.52 -4.06 12.06
C ASP A 249 9.00 -5.45 11.62
N ARG A 250 8.06 -6.41 11.45
CA ARG A 250 8.39 -7.74 10.91
C ARG A 250 8.90 -7.69 9.48
N LEU A 251 8.35 -6.80 8.66
CA LEU A 251 8.81 -6.62 7.29
C LEU A 251 10.20 -5.98 7.26
N LEU A 252 10.51 -5.06 8.17
CA LEU A 252 11.84 -4.47 8.35
C LEU A 252 12.91 -5.48 8.79
N GLY A 253 12.51 -6.62 9.38
CA GLY A 253 13.39 -7.74 9.69
C GLY A 253 13.77 -8.61 8.48
N GLN A 254 13.28 -8.27 7.28
CA GLN A 254 13.56 -8.98 6.04
C GLN A 254 14.40 -8.09 5.10
N PRO A 255 15.13 -8.67 4.13
CA PRO A 255 15.81 -7.88 3.11
C PRO A 255 14.78 -7.15 2.24
N LEU A 256 14.69 -5.83 2.32
CA LEU A 256 13.75 -5.00 1.53
C LEU A 256 14.48 -4.23 0.43
N ALA A 257 13.82 -4.12 -0.72
CA ALA A 257 14.23 -3.18 -1.76
C ALA A 257 13.98 -1.74 -1.29
N ILE A 258 14.75 -0.78 -1.85
CA ILE A 258 14.61 0.64 -1.47
C ILE A 258 13.21 1.16 -1.79
N GLU A 259 12.61 0.67 -2.87
CA GLU A 259 11.25 0.99 -3.29
C GLU A 259 10.21 0.54 -2.26
N GLU A 260 10.37 -0.65 -1.67
CA GLU A 260 9.50 -1.15 -0.60
C GLU A 260 9.63 -0.28 0.67
N ILE A 261 10.85 0.16 0.99
CA ILE A 261 11.10 1.09 2.10
C ILE A 261 10.49 2.47 1.83
N ALA A 262 10.58 2.96 0.59
CA ALA A 262 9.96 4.23 0.17
C ALA A 262 8.42 4.17 0.31
N ILE A 263 7.80 3.06 -0.11
CA ILE A 263 6.36 2.80 0.11
C ILE A 263 6.04 2.79 1.61
N MET A 264 6.80 2.04 2.40
CA MET A 264 6.60 1.92 3.84
C MET A 264 6.68 3.28 4.54
N THR A 265 7.78 4.01 4.36
CA THR A 265 8.01 5.32 4.97
C THR A 265 6.94 6.32 4.59
N THR A 266 6.52 6.36 3.33
CA THR A 266 5.40 7.22 2.88
C THR A 266 4.12 6.91 3.64
N THR A 267 3.81 5.63 3.81
CA THR A 267 2.60 5.19 4.53
C THR A 267 2.68 5.41 6.02
N LEU A 268 3.84 5.19 6.64
CA LEU A 268 4.10 5.60 8.01
C LEU A 268 3.92 7.12 8.17
N GLY A 269 4.42 7.95 7.25
CA GLY A 269 4.19 9.40 7.29
C GLY A 269 2.71 9.78 7.27
N MET A 270 1.89 9.06 6.49
CA MET A 270 0.44 9.24 6.50
C MET A 270 -0.20 8.84 7.82
N PHE A 271 0.23 7.73 8.42
CA PHE A 271 -0.28 7.24 9.70
C PHE A 271 0.16 8.08 10.90
N ALA A 272 1.37 8.62 10.90
CA ALA A 272 1.79 9.61 11.89
C ALA A 272 0.84 10.82 11.94
N ARG A 273 0.25 11.20 10.79
CA ARG A 273 -0.72 12.30 10.71
C ARG A 273 -2.16 11.86 11.02
N ARG A 274 -2.59 10.70 10.52
CA ARG A 274 -3.99 10.30 10.47
C ARG A 274 -4.40 9.24 11.50
N GLY A 275 -3.44 8.62 12.18
CA GLY A 275 -3.70 7.48 13.05
C GLY A 275 -3.76 6.16 12.31
N GLN A 276 -4.44 5.19 12.91
CA GLN A 276 -4.50 3.81 12.43
C GLN A 276 -5.26 3.66 11.10
N PRO A 277 -4.92 2.65 10.27
CA PRO A 277 -5.75 2.28 9.13
C PRO A 277 -7.12 1.76 9.58
N PHE A 278 -8.20 2.29 9.01
CA PHE A 278 -9.58 1.91 9.37
C PHE A 278 -9.85 0.39 9.26
N ALA A 279 -9.33 -0.25 8.22
CA ALA A 279 -9.51 -1.69 7.98
C ALA A 279 -8.80 -2.57 9.03
N TRP A 280 -7.79 -2.04 9.71
CA TRP A 280 -6.98 -2.71 10.72
C TRP A 280 -6.81 -1.83 11.96
N ARG A 281 -7.95 -1.37 12.50
CA ARG A 281 -7.99 -0.62 13.75
C ARG A 281 -7.98 -1.56 14.95
N VAL A 282 -7.06 -1.32 15.87
CA VAL A 282 -7.03 -1.91 17.21
C VAL A 282 -7.85 -1.04 18.15
N ALA A 283 -8.65 -1.69 18.99
CA ALA A 283 -9.47 -1.00 19.98
C ALA A 283 -8.59 -0.54 21.16
N GLU A 284 -9.01 0.56 21.80
CA GLU A 284 -8.41 1.02 23.06
C GLU A 284 -8.47 -0.08 24.12
N THR A 285 -7.43 -0.18 24.92
CA THR A 285 -7.32 -1.15 26.01
C THR A 285 -7.06 -0.43 27.32
N THR A 286 -7.18 -1.13 28.44
CA THR A 286 -6.78 -0.58 29.74
C THR A 286 -5.29 -0.23 29.80
N ALA A 287 -4.45 -0.95 29.05
CA ALA A 287 -3.01 -0.68 28.97
C ALA A 287 -2.67 0.49 28.05
N LEU A 288 -3.51 0.74 27.04
CA LEU A 288 -3.38 1.78 26.00
C LEU A 288 -4.74 2.48 25.80
N PRO A 289 -5.10 3.43 26.68
CA PRO A 289 -6.40 4.09 26.65
C PRO A 289 -6.56 5.08 25.49
N ASP A 290 -5.47 5.56 24.90
CA ASP A 290 -5.46 6.40 23.70
C ASP A 290 -4.57 5.79 22.62
N TYR A 291 -4.94 4.58 22.19
CA TYR A 291 -4.15 3.78 21.27
C TYR A 291 -3.82 4.55 19.98
N ASP A 292 -4.73 5.40 19.48
CA ASP A 292 -4.47 6.16 18.24
C ASP A 292 -3.36 7.19 18.42
N VAL A 293 -3.34 7.93 19.54
CA VAL A 293 -2.25 8.87 19.85
C VAL A 293 -0.93 8.12 20.00
N ASP A 294 -0.92 7.02 20.77
CA ASP A 294 0.27 6.21 21.00
C ASP A 294 0.79 5.61 19.68
N PHE A 295 -0.11 5.10 18.84
CA PHE A 295 0.22 4.54 17.52
C PHE A 295 0.84 5.59 16.60
N ARG A 296 0.34 6.84 16.63
CA ARG A 296 0.94 7.93 15.83
C ARG A 296 2.35 8.27 16.32
N GLN A 297 2.58 8.28 17.64
CA GLN A 297 3.90 8.50 18.23
C GLN A 297 4.85 7.34 17.89
N GLY A 298 4.38 6.09 18.00
CA GLY A 298 5.12 4.89 17.56
C GLY A 298 5.48 4.95 16.08
N THR A 299 4.57 5.42 15.23
CA THR A 299 4.84 5.63 13.80
C THR A 299 5.96 6.64 13.56
N VAL A 300 5.93 7.78 14.27
CA VAL A 300 7.00 8.79 14.20
C VAL A 300 8.32 8.22 14.71
N PHE A 301 8.29 7.43 15.78
CA PHE A 301 9.47 6.78 16.33
C PHE A 301 10.12 5.84 15.30
N THR A 302 9.34 4.99 14.63
CA THR A 302 9.84 4.14 13.54
C THR A 302 10.44 4.95 12.40
N LEU A 303 9.80 6.04 11.97
CA LEU A 303 10.36 6.94 10.96
C LEU A 303 11.67 7.60 11.42
N CYS A 304 11.75 8.02 12.67
CA CYS A 304 12.95 8.61 13.24
C CYS A 304 14.12 7.62 13.30
N ARG A 305 13.84 6.34 13.58
CA ARG A 305 14.84 5.27 13.47
C ARG A 305 15.34 5.09 12.04
N LEU A 306 14.44 5.05 11.05
CA LEU A 306 14.81 4.95 9.64
C LEU A 306 15.62 6.17 9.15
N ALA A 307 15.31 7.38 9.64
CA ALA A 307 16.09 8.59 9.35
C ALA A 307 17.53 8.52 9.89
N HIS A 308 17.79 7.70 10.91
CA HIS A 308 19.13 7.41 11.43
C HIS A 308 19.84 6.25 10.72
N SER A 309 19.27 5.73 9.62
CA SER A 309 19.95 4.74 8.79
C SER A 309 21.29 5.26 8.25
N PRO A 310 22.34 4.41 8.20
CA PRO A 310 23.55 4.72 7.44
C PRO A 310 23.31 4.70 5.92
N ASN A 311 22.25 4.05 5.44
CA ASN A 311 21.82 4.13 4.05
C ASN A 311 21.08 5.46 3.79
N GLN A 312 21.66 6.30 2.93
CA GLN A 312 21.17 7.65 2.66
C GLN A 312 19.79 7.67 1.98
N ASP A 313 19.47 6.67 1.16
CA ASP A 313 18.18 6.59 0.48
C ASP A 313 17.06 6.28 1.48
N VAL A 314 17.28 5.29 2.35
CA VAL A 314 16.36 4.97 3.46
C VAL A 314 16.15 6.18 4.36
N ALA A 315 17.26 6.83 4.75
CA ALA A 315 17.23 8.00 5.60
C ALA A 315 16.49 9.19 4.95
N GLY A 316 16.71 9.42 3.65
CA GLY A 316 16.06 10.47 2.88
C GLY A 316 14.56 10.27 2.69
N HIS A 317 14.12 9.03 2.43
CA HIS A 317 12.70 8.68 2.37
C HIS A 317 12.01 8.91 3.72
N ALA A 318 12.62 8.47 4.82
CA ALA A 318 12.09 8.69 6.17
C ALA A 318 12.02 10.18 6.53
N ALA A 319 13.05 10.97 6.22
CA ALA A 319 13.07 12.41 6.43
C ALA A 319 11.95 13.12 5.64
N SER A 320 11.70 12.70 4.40
CA SER A 320 10.60 13.22 3.58
C SER A 320 9.22 12.88 4.17
N ALA A 321 9.05 11.67 4.68
CA ALA A 321 7.83 11.25 5.35
C ALA A 321 7.58 12.02 6.66
N LEU A 322 8.64 12.27 7.45
CA LEU A 322 8.56 13.10 8.66
C LEU A 322 8.14 14.53 8.34
N ALA A 323 8.67 15.12 7.26
CA ALA A 323 8.25 16.45 6.81
C ALA A 323 6.76 16.51 6.47
N HIS A 324 6.25 15.50 5.77
CA HIS A 324 4.82 15.40 5.45
C HIS A 324 3.96 15.20 6.71
N ALA A 325 4.44 14.45 7.70
CA ALA A 325 3.77 14.25 8.98
C ALA A 325 3.71 15.55 9.81
N ALA A 326 4.78 16.35 9.79
CA ALA A 326 4.87 17.64 10.45
C ALA A 326 4.14 18.78 9.68
N GLY A 327 3.78 18.56 8.42
CA GLY A 327 3.17 19.59 7.57
C GLY A 327 4.15 20.70 7.18
N VAL A 328 5.45 20.40 7.14
CA VAL A 328 6.48 21.35 6.71
C VAL A 328 6.90 21.05 5.27
N SER A 329 7.11 22.09 4.47
CA SER A 329 7.61 21.92 3.10
C SER A 329 9.12 21.71 3.12
N ASN A 330 9.57 20.67 2.43
CA ASN A 330 10.96 20.53 2.04
C ASN A 330 11.24 21.61 0.99
N ARG A 331 12.25 22.46 1.21
CA ARG A 331 12.70 23.40 0.18
C ARG A 331 13.52 22.63 -0.86
N PRO A 332 13.27 22.81 -2.16
CA PRO A 332 14.13 22.24 -3.19
C PRO A 332 15.57 22.69 -2.97
N GLY A 333 16.50 21.74 -2.80
CA GLY A 333 17.92 22.02 -2.59
C GLY A 333 18.37 22.21 -1.13
N ASP A 334 17.51 21.95 -0.13
CA ASP A 334 17.94 21.90 1.28
C ASP A 334 18.80 20.64 1.52
N THR A 335 20.12 20.80 1.47
CA THR A 335 21.10 19.73 1.73
C THR A 335 21.15 19.32 3.20
N HIS A 336 20.60 20.13 4.11
CA HIS A 336 20.61 19.87 5.55
C HIS A 336 19.33 19.22 6.06
N ILE A 337 18.35 18.96 5.20
CA ILE A 337 17.06 18.36 5.57
C ILE A 337 17.22 17.11 6.44
N LEU A 338 18.11 16.20 6.04
CA LEU A 338 18.31 14.95 6.75
C LEU A 338 18.92 15.18 8.13
N TYR A 339 19.92 16.06 8.23
CA TYR A 339 20.51 16.41 9.51
C TYR A 339 19.45 17.03 10.43
N ARG A 340 18.67 17.99 9.91
CA ARG A 340 17.60 18.65 10.66
C ARG A 340 16.58 17.66 11.19
N TRP A 341 16.18 16.66 10.39
CA TRP A 341 15.28 15.61 10.86
C TRP A 341 15.90 14.68 11.89
N ARG A 342 17.18 14.29 11.72
CA ARG A 342 17.90 13.52 12.74
C ARG A 342 17.92 14.27 14.06
N HIS A 343 18.26 15.56 14.03
CA HIS A 343 18.26 16.40 15.22
C HIS A 343 16.86 16.56 15.83
N THR A 344 15.84 16.82 15.01
CA THR A 344 14.43 16.89 15.43
C THR A 344 13.99 15.61 16.13
N CYS A 345 14.35 14.46 15.59
CA CYS A 345 14.07 13.16 16.19
C CYS A 345 14.77 12.98 17.55
N ARG A 346 16.01 13.47 17.70
CA ARG A 346 16.69 13.47 19.01
C ARG A 346 15.92 14.34 20.01
N LEU A 347 15.51 15.55 19.63
CA LEU A 347 14.70 16.42 20.49
C LEU A 347 13.41 15.73 20.94
N ALA A 348 12.76 14.99 20.03
CA ALA A 348 11.50 14.30 20.28
C ALA A 348 11.60 13.10 21.25
N PHE A 349 12.72 12.37 21.23
CA PHE A 349 12.88 11.07 21.91
C PHE A 349 14.10 10.96 22.85
N ALA A 350 14.85 12.04 23.09
CA ALA A 350 15.93 12.05 24.07
C ALA A 350 15.41 11.64 25.46
N ALA A 351 16.16 10.80 26.17
CA ALA A 351 15.81 10.47 27.55
C ALA A 351 15.97 11.73 28.40
N SER A 352 14.91 12.18 29.07
CA SER A 352 15.04 13.22 30.10
C SER A 352 14.85 12.58 31.47
N ASP A 353 15.94 12.24 32.14
CA ASP A 353 15.86 11.86 33.56
C ASP A 353 15.71 13.11 34.47
N SER A 354 15.87 14.33 33.93
CA SER A 354 15.57 15.58 34.63
C SER A 354 15.35 16.76 33.67
N PRO A 355 14.45 17.71 33.97
CA PRO A 355 14.33 18.99 33.25
C PRO A 355 15.61 19.84 33.27
N SER A 356 16.51 19.62 34.24
CA SER A 356 17.82 20.30 34.32
C SER A 356 18.83 19.82 33.28
N ASP A 357 18.67 18.58 32.81
CA ASP A 357 19.64 17.92 31.93
C ASP A 357 19.22 18.07 30.45
N ALA A 358 17.97 18.44 30.21
CA ALA A 358 17.44 18.75 28.88
C ALA A 358 18.20 19.88 28.17
N ALA A 359 18.82 20.82 28.88
CA ALA A 359 19.65 21.87 28.27
C ALA A 359 21.09 21.40 27.95
N SER A 360 21.57 20.37 28.65
CA SER A 360 22.88 19.74 28.45
C SER A 360 22.85 18.75 27.29
N ASP A 361 21.80 17.94 27.18
CA ASP A 361 21.68 16.91 26.15
C ASP A 361 21.41 17.49 24.76
N VAL A 362 20.73 18.64 24.68
CA VAL A 362 20.49 19.37 23.41
C VAL A 362 21.78 19.94 22.82
N ALA A 363 22.79 20.21 23.66
CA ALA A 363 24.10 20.70 23.24
C ALA A 363 25.09 19.58 22.87
N SER A 364 24.81 18.33 23.26
CA SER A 364 25.66 17.19 22.88
C SER A 364 25.17 16.62 21.55
N ASP A 365 26.08 16.44 20.59
CA ASP A 365 25.80 15.69 19.36
C ASP A 365 25.71 14.17 19.62
N ALA A 366 25.63 13.76 20.90
CA ALA A 366 25.58 12.38 21.32
C ALA A 366 24.28 11.74 20.81
N PRO A 367 24.37 10.61 20.12
CA PRO A 367 23.22 10.05 19.46
C PRO A 367 22.35 9.30 20.49
N VAL A 368 21.01 9.44 20.36
CA VAL A 368 20.06 8.83 21.31
C VAL A 368 19.95 7.35 20.98
N ALA A 369 20.53 6.49 21.84
CA ALA A 369 20.69 5.05 21.58
C ALA A 369 19.42 4.34 21.05
N VAL A 370 18.23 4.70 21.56
CA VAL A 370 16.94 4.15 21.13
C VAL A 370 16.56 4.41 19.67
N LEU A 371 17.17 5.42 19.04
CA LEU A 371 16.98 5.73 17.63
C LEU A 371 17.99 5.02 16.72
N HIS A 372 18.99 4.33 17.28
CA HIS A 372 20.03 3.68 16.49
C HIS A 372 19.49 2.44 15.80
N VAL A 373 19.85 2.34 14.53
CA VAL A 373 19.60 1.16 13.69
C VAL A 373 20.91 0.51 13.25
N TRP A 374 22.06 1.01 13.72
CA TRP A 374 23.37 0.48 13.38
C TRP A 374 24.35 0.73 14.53
N SER A 375 25.24 -0.24 14.77
CA SER A 375 26.22 -0.21 15.86
C SER A 375 27.40 0.73 15.57
N GLY A 376 27.61 1.12 14.31
CA GLY A 376 28.78 1.87 13.89
C GLY A 376 29.97 1.00 13.44
N GLN A 377 29.85 -0.33 13.53
CA GLN A 377 30.92 -1.25 13.10
C GLN A 377 30.79 -1.57 11.60
N GLU A 378 31.92 -1.53 10.89
CA GLU A 378 32.00 -1.66 9.42
C GLU A 378 31.40 -2.97 8.87
N HIS A 379 31.36 -4.03 9.69
CA HIS A 379 30.83 -5.35 9.30
C HIS A 379 29.41 -5.63 9.78
N ASP A 380 28.82 -4.74 10.60
CA ASP A 380 27.46 -4.93 11.10
C ASP A 380 26.47 -4.35 10.09
N LEU A 381 25.48 -5.16 9.72
CA LEU A 381 24.36 -4.67 8.92
C LEU A 381 23.43 -3.82 9.80
N PRO A 382 22.77 -2.79 9.22
CA PRO A 382 21.75 -2.06 9.95
C PRO A 382 20.59 -2.98 10.35
N ASP A 383 20.15 -2.87 11.60
CA ASP A 383 18.97 -3.52 12.14
C ASP A 383 17.87 -2.48 12.43
N TYR A 384 16.86 -2.50 11.56
CA TYR A 384 15.72 -1.61 11.62
C TYR A 384 14.63 -2.09 12.59
N THR A 385 14.73 -3.32 13.09
CA THR A 385 13.69 -3.93 13.93
C THR A 385 13.72 -3.44 15.36
N LEU A 386 12.56 -3.44 16.00
CA LEU A 386 12.42 -3.20 17.43
C LEU A 386 13.04 -4.35 18.25
N ALA A 387 13.03 -5.57 17.71
CA ALA A 387 13.70 -6.72 18.34
C ALA A 387 15.17 -6.43 18.64
N GLY A 388 15.94 -5.94 17.66
CA GLY A 388 17.34 -5.59 17.88
C GLY A 388 17.54 -4.46 18.89
N ALA A 389 16.66 -3.47 18.91
CA ALA A 389 16.72 -2.40 19.92
C ALA A 389 16.39 -2.91 21.33
N ILE A 390 15.52 -3.91 21.45
CA ILE A 390 15.23 -4.57 22.72
C ILE A 390 16.44 -5.40 23.17
N GLU A 391 17.07 -6.15 22.27
CA GLU A 391 18.26 -6.96 22.57
C GLU A 391 19.45 -6.12 23.06
N ARG A 392 19.62 -4.91 22.52
CA ARG A 392 20.63 -3.95 22.99
C ARG A 392 20.26 -3.25 24.31
N GLY A 393 19.02 -3.41 24.77
CA GLY A 393 18.51 -2.74 25.98
C GLY A 393 18.09 -1.29 25.76
N ASP A 394 18.05 -0.81 24.51
CA ASP A 394 17.64 0.56 24.18
C ASP A 394 16.11 0.76 24.34
N CYS A 395 15.35 -0.31 24.12
CA CYS A 395 13.90 -0.39 24.26
C CYS A 395 13.54 -1.46 25.30
N LYS A 396 12.69 -1.14 26.27
CA LYS A 396 12.24 -2.12 27.27
C LYS A 396 11.12 -2.98 26.69
N ARG A 397 11.24 -4.30 26.83
CA ARG A 397 10.16 -5.23 26.49
C ARG A 397 9.11 -5.23 27.61
N ASP A 398 7.85 -5.11 27.21
CA ASP A 398 6.67 -5.25 28.06
C ASP A 398 5.73 -6.22 27.35
N ASP A 399 5.45 -7.37 27.95
CA ASP A 399 4.60 -8.40 27.33
C ASP A 399 3.11 -7.99 27.30
N THR A 400 2.73 -6.87 27.95
CA THR A 400 1.36 -6.34 27.95
C THR A 400 1.11 -5.27 26.88
N ARG A 401 2.17 -4.85 26.17
CA ARG A 401 2.12 -3.74 25.22
C ARG A 401 2.90 -4.09 23.93
N PRO A 402 2.52 -3.52 22.78
CA PRO A 402 3.25 -3.78 21.54
C PRO A 402 4.65 -3.16 21.61
N ALA A 403 5.63 -3.80 20.94
CA ALA A 403 7.03 -3.41 21.03
C ALA A 403 7.30 -1.94 20.65
N TRP A 404 6.53 -1.38 19.71
CA TRP A 404 6.70 0.01 19.26
C TRP A 404 6.33 1.03 20.35
N TYR A 405 5.62 0.60 21.41
CA TYR A 405 5.19 1.48 22.50
C TYR A 405 6.37 2.06 23.30
N CYS A 406 7.51 1.38 23.35
CA CYS A 406 8.71 1.94 24.00
C CYS A 406 9.18 3.26 23.36
N GLY A 407 8.84 3.49 22.08
CA GLY A 407 9.05 4.76 21.41
C GLY A 407 8.01 5.81 21.83
N ALA A 408 6.74 5.41 21.89
CA ALA A 408 5.65 6.29 22.32
C ALA A 408 5.86 6.80 23.77
N GLU A 409 6.30 5.94 24.70
CA GLU A 409 6.60 6.34 26.09
C GLU A 409 7.70 7.41 26.20
N ARG A 410 8.57 7.51 25.18
CA ARG A 410 9.66 8.50 25.14
C ARG A 410 9.25 9.81 24.48
N TRP A 411 8.02 9.95 24.00
CA TRP A 411 7.53 11.15 23.35
C TRP A 411 7.47 12.35 24.32
N ARG A 412 8.16 13.44 23.99
CA ARG A 412 8.35 14.57 24.92
C ARG A 412 7.34 15.71 24.83
N ALA A 413 6.54 15.79 23.76
CA ALA A 413 5.66 16.95 23.58
C ALA A 413 4.42 16.94 24.50
N GLY A 414 4.24 15.88 25.30
CA GLY A 414 3.10 15.72 26.19
C GLY A 414 1.78 15.86 25.43
N ARG A 415 1.03 16.93 25.73
CA ARG A 415 -0.29 17.20 25.12
C ARG A 415 -0.24 18.01 23.82
N THR A 416 0.93 18.53 23.42
CA THR A 416 1.04 19.29 22.18
C THR A 416 0.71 18.38 20.99
N PRO A 417 -0.12 18.83 20.03
CA PRO A 417 -0.41 18.06 18.84
C PRO A 417 0.86 17.63 18.11
N LEU A 418 0.94 16.35 17.73
CA LEU A 418 2.15 15.74 17.16
C LEU A 418 2.75 16.54 16.00
N SER A 419 1.93 16.97 15.04
CA SER A 419 2.43 17.74 13.88
C SER A 419 2.99 19.10 14.29
N GLN A 420 2.37 19.74 15.28
CA GLN A 420 2.83 21.03 15.80
C GLN A 420 4.18 20.87 16.51
N ALA A 421 4.31 19.88 17.40
CA ALA A 421 5.56 19.60 18.11
C ALA A 421 6.71 19.29 17.13
N LEU A 422 6.47 18.45 16.12
CA LEU A 422 7.47 18.16 15.10
C LEU A 422 7.87 19.40 14.31
N ALA A 423 6.92 20.25 13.93
CA ALA A 423 7.21 21.48 13.19
C ALA A 423 8.01 22.48 14.04
N GLU A 424 7.70 22.61 15.33
CA GLU A 424 8.42 23.45 16.28
C GLU A 424 9.87 22.98 16.42
N TRP A 425 10.10 21.70 16.74
CA TRP A 425 11.46 21.14 16.85
C TRP A 425 12.24 21.18 15.54
N TYR A 426 11.59 20.97 14.39
CA TYR A 426 12.24 21.13 13.09
C TYR A 426 12.65 22.58 12.81
N ASN A 427 11.89 23.56 13.28
CA ASN A 427 12.26 24.97 13.19
C ASN A 427 13.39 25.34 14.16
N GLU A 428 13.39 24.78 15.36
CA GLU A 428 14.49 24.92 16.31
C GLU A 428 15.79 24.35 15.73
N SER A 429 15.73 23.21 15.03
CA SER A 429 16.90 22.58 14.42
C SER A 429 17.55 23.37 13.27
N ARG A 430 17.10 24.59 12.95
CA ARG A 430 17.72 25.44 11.92
C ARG A 430 19.14 25.88 12.27
N TYR A 431 19.49 25.92 13.56
CA TYR A 431 20.85 26.32 13.98
C TYR A 431 21.94 25.37 13.44
N VAL A 432 21.57 24.13 13.14
CA VAL A 432 22.43 23.13 12.49
C VAL A 432 23.03 23.64 11.19
N GLU A 433 22.27 24.42 10.41
CA GLU A 433 22.74 24.98 9.14
C GLU A 433 23.97 25.89 9.32
N TRP A 434 24.24 26.30 10.57
CA TRP A 434 25.31 27.21 10.95
C TRP A 434 26.43 26.51 11.73
N SER A 435 26.26 25.26 12.18
CA SER A 435 27.24 24.53 12.99
C SER A 435 28.28 23.73 12.19
N ASP A 436 28.05 23.52 10.88
CA ASP A 436 28.98 22.83 9.97
C ASP A 436 29.95 23.79 9.24
N ARG A 437 30.17 25.00 9.79
CA ARG A 437 31.27 25.92 9.42
C ARG A 437 32.28 26.01 10.55
#